data_AF-A0A5A7RT93-F1
#
_entry.id   AF-A0A5A7RT93-F1
#
_cell.length_a   1.000
_cell.length_b   1.000
_cell.length_c   1.000
_cell.angle_alpha   90.00
_cell.angle_beta   90.00
_cell.angle_gamma   90.00
#
_symmetry.space_group_name_H-M   'P 1'
#
loop_
_entity.id
_entity.type
_entity.pdbx_description
1 polymer ?
#
loop_
_entity_poly.entity_id
_entity_poly.type
_entity_poly.pdbx_seq_one_letter_code
_entity_poly.pdbx_strand_id
1 'polypeptide(L)'
;SNNNLITNCNIIDNEGYAIKLNNSNHNTIKNNNIINNTWISIILRNSSNNIIIKNNILNNRNGILIDSTSNNNILYYNNFINNTYYNANDYGKNTWYSTKLYVGNYWSDYNGTDENRNGIGDTPYTIPGTGNQDNYPLISSYKEIKFEVNLDTLYFMLLVSMIAAILFILLIGVIWYYKNRKKLK
;
A
#
# COMPACT_ATOMS: atom_id res chain seq x y z
N SER A 1 5.42 20.80 -9.39
CA SER A 1 5.04 21.15 -8.01
C SER A 1 5.62 20.13 -7.04
N ASN A 2 6.04 20.58 -5.86
CA ASN A 2 6.63 19.72 -4.84
C ASN A 2 5.64 19.48 -3.70
N ASN A 3 5.85 18.40 -2.92
CA ASN A 3 5.07 18.12 -1.71
C ASN A 3 3.56 17.93 -1.95
N ASN A 4 3.19 17.30 -3.07
CA ASN A 4 1.79 17.00 -3.39
C ASN A 4 1.45 15.55 -3.07
N LEU A 5 0.17 15.30 -2.80
CA LEU A 5 -0.40 13.98 -2.58
C LEU A 5 -1.43 13.69 -3.66
N ILE A 6 -1.17 12.68 -4.50
CA ILE A 6 -2.12 12.13 -5.47
C ILE A 6 -2.60 10.80 -4.91
N THR A 7 -3.84 10.74 -4.44
CA THR A 7 -4.35 9.56 -3.75
C THR A 7 -5.80 9.25 -4.05
N ASN A 8 -6.14 7.96 -4.09
CA ASN A 8 -7.51 7.46 -4.25
C ASN A 8 -8.18 7.94 -5.56
N CYS A 9 -7.40 8.15 -6.61
CA CYS A 9 -7.91 8.52 -7.94
C CYS A 9 -8.14 7.28 -8.82
N ASN A 10 -9.14 7.36 -9.69
CA ASN A 10 -9.36 6.43 -10.81
C ASN A 10 -8.96 7.16 -12.11
N ILE A 11 -7.82 6.79 -12.68
CA ILE A 11 -7.22 7.45 -13.84
C ILE A 11 -7.22 6.44 -15.00
N ILE A 12 -8.26 6.53 -15.83
CA ILE A 12 -8.63 5.48 -16.78
C ILE A 12 -8.72 6.07 -18.20
N ASP A 13 -8.35 5.27 -19.20
CA ASP A 13 -8.54 5.55 -20.63
C ASP A 13 -7.91 6.87 -21.12
N ASN A 14 -6.75 7.27 -20.57
CA ASN A 14 -6.03 8.43 -21.06
C ASN A 14 -5.17 8.09 -22.29
N GLU A 15 -5.24 8.94 -23.30
CA GLU A 15 -4.44 8.80 -24.53
C GLU A 15 -3.00 9.34 -24.39
N GLY A 16 -2.77 10.20 -23.38
CA GLY A 16 -1.47 10.79 -23.08
C GLY A 16 -0.81 10.21 -21.84
N TYR A 17 -0.07 11.06 -21.12
CA TYR A 17 0.45 10.70 -19.80
C TYR A 17 -0.67 10.75 -18.76
N ALA A 18 -0.94 9.65 -18.05
CA ALA A 18 -1.98 9.64 -17.01
C ALA A 18 -1.55 10.45 -15.77
N ILE A 19 -0.31 10.26 -15.30
CA ILE A 19 0.34 11.08 -14.27
C ILE A 19 1.72 11.49 -14.78
N LYS A 20 1.98 12.80 -14.79
CA LYS A 20 3.27 13.37 -15.19
C LYS A 20 3.85 14.22 -14.06
N LEU A 21 4.97 13.79 -13.50
CA LEU A 21 5.82 14.62 -12.64
C LEU A 21 6.93 15.24 -13.49
N ASN A 22 6.93 16.57 -13.59
CA ASN A 22 7.92 17.34 -14.34
C ASN A 22 8.49 18.43 -13.44
N ASN A 23 9.80 18.42 -13.18
CA ASN A 23 10.44 19.32 -12.21
C ASN A 23 9.69 19.32 -10.86
N SER A 24 9.40 18.12 -10.34
CA SER A 24 8.46 17.92 -9.24
C SER A 24 9.01 16.88 -8.25
N ASN A 25 9.45 17.35 -7.10
CA ASN A 25 10.13 16.57 -6.07
C ASN A 25 9.25 16.37 -4.83
N HIS A 26 9.53 15.33 -4.05
CA HIS A 26 8.87 15.09 -2.75
C HIS A 26 7.34 14.91 -2.84
N ASN A 27 6.84 14.36 -3.94
CA ASN A 27 5.42 14.03 -4.08
C ASN A 27 5.16 12.58 -3.67
N THR A 28 3.93 12.30 -3.27
CA THR A 28 3.44 10.95 -2.99
C THR A 28 2.29 10.60 -3.94
N ILE A 29 2.44 9.51 -4.69
CA ILE A 29 1.40 8.91 -5.52
C ILE A 29 1.00 7.60 -4.85
N LYS A 30 -0.20 7.52 -4.26
CA LYS A 30 -0.61 6.33 -3.52
C LYS A 30 -2.06 5.90 -3.71
N ASN A 31 -2.34 4.61 -3.61
CA ASN A 31 -3.72 4.08 -3.62
C ASN A 31 -4.53 4.52 -4.86
N ASN A 32 -3.91 4.69 -6.03
CA ASN A 32 -4.61 5.06 -7.25
C ASN A 32 -4.84 3.83 -8.14
N ASN A 33 -5.94 3.84 -8.90
CA ASN A 33 -6.20 2.89 -9.98
C ASN A 33 -5.87 3.57 -11.32
N ILE A 34 -4.86 3.08 -12.02
CA ILE A 34 -4.33 3.66 -13.27
C ILE A 34 -4.44 2.59 -14.35
N ILE A 35 -5.49 2.70 -15.18
CA ILE A 35 -6.01 1.57 -15.96
C ILE A 35 -6.18 1.96 -17.44
N ASN A 36 -5.86 1.06 -18.36
CA ASN A 36 -6.15 1.19 -19.80
C ASN A 36 -5.60 2.45 -20.48
N ASN A 37 -4.54 3.05 -19.96
CA ASN A 37 -3.93 4.23 -20.57
C ASN A 37 -3.03 3.82 -21.75
N THR A 38 -3.16 4.51 -22.88
CA THR A 38 -2.61 4.03 -24.17
C THR A 38 -1.19 4.55 -24.48
N TRP A 39 -0.64 5.44 -23.66
CA TRP A 39 0.76 5.89 -23.75
C TRP A 39 1.63 5.42 -22.57
N ILE A 40 2.01 6.32 -21.66
CA ILE A 40 2.80 6.04 -20.46
C ILE A 40 1.97 6.48 -19.26
N SER A 41 1.67 5.53 -18.38
CA SER A 41 0.79 5.80 -17.25
C SER A 41 1.41 6.77 -16.25
N ILE A 42 2.58 6.47 -15.69
CA ILE A 42 3.29 7.41 -14.81
C ILE A 42 4.64 7.74 -15.43
N ILE A 43 4.95 9.04 -15.56
CA ILE A 43 6.25 9.49 -16.02
C ILE A 43 6.89 10.50 -15.06
N LEU A 44 8.18 10.30 -14.76
CA LEU A 44 8.99 11.18 -13.92
C LEU A 44 10.13 11.80 -14.75
N ARG A 45 10.11 13.13 -14.91
CA ARG A 45 11.19 13.92 -15.55
C ARG A 45 11.70 14.99 -14.61
N ASN A 46 13.02 15.07 -14.41
CA ASN A 46 13.66 15.97 -13.43
C ASN A 46 12.95 15.95 -12.06
N SER A 47 12.56 14.76 -11.61
CA SER A 47 11.64 14.60 -10.47
C SER A 47 12.19 13.53 -9.53
N SER A 48 12.72 14.00 -8.40
CA SER A 48 13.47 13.19 -7.43
C SER A 48 12.79 13.16 -6.07
N ASN A 49 13.16 12.17 -5.24
CA ASN A 49 12.64 11.99 -3.89
C ASN A 49 11.10 11.83 -3.81
N ASN A 50 10.47 11.26 -4.84
CA ASN A 50 9.03 10.95 -4.82
C ASN A 50 8.79 9.53 -4.30
N ILE A 51 7.58 9.30 -3.78
CA ILE A 51 7.13 8.00 -3.26
C ILE A 51 5.94 7.54 -4.09
N ILE A 52 6.03 6.36 -4.70
CA ILE A 52 4.95 5.77 -5.51
C ILE A 52 4.60 4.43 -4.88
N ILE A 53 3.45 4.35 -4.20
CA ILE A 53 3.15 3.19 -3.35
C ILE A 53 1.70 2.73 -3.46
N LYS A 54 1.46 1.42 -3.33
CA LYS A 54 0.09 0.88 -3.26
C LYS A 54 -0.81 1.25 -4.45
N ASN A 55 -0.23 1.53 -5.63
CA ASN A 55 -1.02 1.84 -6.83
C ASN A 55 -1.30 0.58 -7.63
N ASN A 56 -2.44 0.58 -8.28
CA ASN A 56 -2.93 -0.43 -9.19
C ASN A 56 -2.68 0.06 -10.62
N ILE A 57 -1.69 -0.52 -11.31
CA ILE A 57 -1.23 -0.09 -12.65
C ILE A 57 -1.53 -1.24 -13.63
N LEU A 58 -2.73 -1.21 -14.22
CA LEU A 58 -3.29 -2.33 -14.96
C LEU A 58 -3.55 -2.03 -16.43
N ASN A 59 -3.27 -3.01 -17.30
CA ASN A 59 -3.68 -2.99 -18.71
C ASN A 59 -3.26 -1.72 -19.47
N ASN A 60 -2.18 -1.06 -19.04
CA ASN A 60 -1.69 0.14 -19.73
C ASN A 60 -0.71 -0.27 -20.82
N ARG A 61 -0.42 0.64 -21.76
CA ARG A 61 0.67 0.39 -22.72
C ARG A 61 2.03 0.37 -22.01
N ASN A 62 2.34 1.38 -21.22
CA ASN A 62 3.51 1.40 -20.34
C ASN A 62 3.09 1.76 -18.91
N GLY A 63 3.55 1.02 -17.90
CA GLY A 63 3.24 1.30 -16.51
C GLY A 63 3.96 2.53 -15.97
N ILE A 64 5.26 2.44 -15.69
CA ILE A 64 6.05 3.58 -15.20
C ILE A 64 7.29 3.81 -16.06
N LEU A 65 7.59 5.07 -16.38
CA LEU A 65 8.87 5.48 -16.96
C LEU A 65 9.54 6.53 -16.08
N ILE A 66 10.75 6.24 -15.62
CA ILE A 66 11.59 7.18 -14.86
C ILE A 66 12.78 7.58 -15.73
N ASP A 67 12.89 8.87 -16.03
CA ASP A 67 14.00 9.41 -16.82
C ASP A 67 15.30 9.47 -16.00
N SER A 68 16.44 9.52 -16.69
CA SER A 68 17.78 9.52 -16.10
C SER A 68 18.07 10.69 -15.14
N THR A 69 17.30 11.76 -15.24
CA THR A 69 17.38 12.93 -14.37
C THR A 69 16.53 12.83 -13.10
N SER A 70 15.78 11.74 -12.93
CA SER A 70 14.88 11.50 -11.81
C SER A 70 15.45 10.40 -10.91
N ASN A 71 15.89 10.78 -9.71
CA ASN A 71 16.66 9.92 -8.82
C ASN A 71 16.06 9.88 -7.41
N ASN A 72 16.48 8.88 -6.61
CA ASN A 72 16.08 8.70 -5.22
C ASN A 72 14.55 8.59 -5.02
N ASN A 73 13.82 8.15 -6.05
CA ASN A 73 12.41 7.81 -5.90
C ASN A 73 12.29 6.42 -5.27
N ILE A 74 11.23 6.19 -4.51
CA ILE A 74 10.98 4.92 -3.81
C ILE A 74 9.63 4.36 -4.23
N LEU A 75 9.62 3.11 -4.71
CA LEU A 75 8.45 2.44 -5.26
C LEU A 75 8.25 1.07 -4.62
N TYR A 76 7.13 0.85 -3.93
CA TYR A 76 6.81 -0.45 -3.32
C TYR A 76 5.29 -0.63 -3.13
N TYR A 77 4.85 -1.88 -2.98
CA TYR A 77 3.44 -2.28 -2.91
C TYR A 77 2.59 -1.90 -4.13
N ASN A 78 3.18 -1.52 -5.26
CA ASN A 78 2.41 -1.30 -6.48
C ASN A 78 2.12 -2.64 -7.16
N ASN A 79 0.99 -2.72 -7.86
CA ASN A 79 0.59 -3.85 -8.67
C ASN A 79 0.76 -3.50 -10.15
N PHE A 80 1.70 -4.14 -10.82
CA PHE A 80 1.89 -4.05 -12.26
C PHE A 80 1.24 -5.25 -12.92
N ILE A 81 0.11 -5.04 -13.60
CA ILE A 81 -0.70 -6.14 -14.13
C ILE A 81 -0.98 -5.93 -15.60
N ASN A 82 -0.52 -6.87 -16.45
CA ASN A 82 -0.81 -6.91 -17.88
C ASN A 82 -0.53 -5.59 -18.62
N ASN A 83 0.54 -4.86 -18.25
CA ASN A 83 0.97 -3.72 -19.06
C ASN A 83 1.67 -4.25 -20.33
N THR A 84 1.26 -3.76 -21.49
CA THR A 84 1.47 -4.47 -22.76
C THR A 84 2.84 -4.26 -23.41
N TYR A 85 3.51 -3.13 -23.14
CA TYR A 85 4.84 -2.83 -23.68
C TYR A 85 5.92 -2.97 -22.61
N TYR A 86 5.76 -2.26 -21.49
CA TYR A 86 6.63 -2.42 -20.31
C TYR A 86 5.83 -2.20 -19.02
N ASN A 87 6.08 -3.03 -18.02
CA ASN A 87 5.61 -2.75 -16.65
C ASN A 87 6.31 -1.51 -16.08
N ALA A 88 7.63 -1.43 -16.24
CA ALA A 88 8.43 -0.30 -15.81
C ALA A 88 9.70 -0.16 -16.67
N ASN A 89 10.18 1.07 -16.82
CA ASN A 89 11.53 1.39 -17.28
C ASN A 89 12.12 2.45 -16.37
N ASP A 90 13.39 2.28 -15.98
CA ASP A 90 14.07 3.20 -15.09
C ASP A 90 15.48 3.48 -15.59
N TYR A 91 15.70 4.71 -16.03
CA TYR A 91 17.00 5.20 -16.49
C TYR A 91 17.74 6.00 -15.42
N GLY A 92 17.14 6.20 -14.24
CA GLY A 92 17.73 6.90 -13.10
C GLY A 92 18.33 5.93 -12.07
N LYS A 93 18.54 6.44 -10.86
CA LYS A 93 18.95 5.68 -9.67
C LYS A 93 17.82 5.72 -8.66
N ASN A 94 16.96 4.70 -8.64
CA ASN A 94 15.77 4.66 -7.79
C ASN A 94 15.64 3.30 -7.11
N THR A 95 14.86 3.26 -6.03
CA THR A 95 14.68 2.05 -5.23
C THR A 95 13.28 1.48 -5.47
N TRP A 96 13.22 0.27 -6.00
CA TRP A 96 11.95 -0.43 -6.33
C TRP A 96 11.44 -1.33 -5.21
N TYR A 97 11.83 -1.02 -3.96
CA TYR A 97 11.37 -1.71 -2.77
C TYR A 97 11.52 -0.82 -1.53
N SER A 98 10.89 -1.20 -0.43
CA SER A 98 11.08 -0.56 0.87
C SER A 98 12.24 -1.22 1.61
N THR A 99 13.30 -0.46 1.89
CA THR A 99 14.43 -0.92 2.71
C THR A 99 14.06 -1.17 4.17
N LYS A 100 12.96 -0.55 4.65
CA LYS A 100 12.50 -0.70 6.03
C LYS A 100 11.65 -1.95 6.22
N LEU A 101 10.82 -2.26 5.23
CA LEU A 101 9.84 -3.35 5.30
C LEU A 101 10.34 -4.61 4.60
N TYR A 102 11.38 -4.52 3.78
CA TYR A 102 11.88 -5.60 2.94
C TYR A 102 10.78 -6.17 2.02
N VAL A 103 10.04 -5.26 1.37
CA VAL A 103 8.94 -5.58 0.45
C VAL A 103 9.00 -4.70 -0.79
N GLY A 104 8.72 -5.30 -1.93
CA GLY A 104 8.75 -4.69 -3.25
C GLY A 104 7.37 -4.50 -3.83
N ASN A 105 7.27 -4.70 -5.13
CA ASN A 105 6.06 -4.57 -5.94
C ASN A 105 5.61 -5.95 -6.43
N TYR A 106 4.36 -6.03 -6.85
CA TYR A 106 3.84 -7.19 -7.55
C TYR A 106 3.93 -6.96 -9.06
N TRP A 107 4.38 -7.99 -9.78
CA TRP A 107 4.55 -7.98 -11.23
C TRP A 107 3.85 -9.20 -11.81
N SER A 108 2.87 -9.00 -12.70
CA SER A 108 2.08 -10.12 -13.24
C SER A 108 2.88 -11.09 -14.11
N ASP A 109 4.05 -10.68 -14.56
CA ASP A 109 5.01 -11.45 -15.36
C ASP A 109 6.18 -12.00 -14.53
N TYR A 110 6.21 -11.76 -13.21
CA TYR A 110 7.20 -12.36 -12.34
C TYR A 110 6.94 -13.85 -12.14
N ASN A 111 7.97 -14.66 -12.42
CA ASN A 111 7.92 -16.12 -12.39
C ASN A 111 8.94 -16.73 -11.41
N GLY A 112 9.48 -15.93 -10.49
CA GLY A 112 10.39 -16.41 -9.46
C GLY A 112 9.71 -17.29 -8.42
N THR A 113 10.52 -18.00 -7.64
CA THR A 113 10.07 -18.92 -6.59
C THR A 113 10.00 -18.21 -5.24
N ASP A 114 9.23 -18.79 -4.32
CA ASP A 114 9.20 -18.42 -2.90
C ASP A 114 9.30 -19.71 -2.08
N GLU A 115 10.53 -20.18 -1.89
CA GLU A 115 10.84 -21.45 -1.23
C GLU A 115 10.54 -21.39 0.27
N ASN A 116 10.79 -20.23 0.88
CA ASN A 116 10.57 -20.01 2.31
C ASN A 116 9.10 -19.67 2.66
N ARG A 117 8.26 -19.44 1.64
CA ARG A 117 6.81 -19.16 1.73
C ARG A 117 6.47 -17.90 2.53
N ASN A 118 7.31 -16.87 2.43
CA ASN A 118 7.07 -15.60 3.11
C ASN A 118 6.25 -14.60 2.25
N GLY A 119 5.87 -14.99 1.02
CA GLY A 119 5.12 -14.15 0.08
C GLY A 119 5.98 -13.20 -0.75
N ILE A 120 7.31 -13.29 -0.62
CA ILE A 120 8.32 -12.53 -1.36
C ILE A 120 9.11 -13.52 -2.20
N GLY A 121 9.33 -13.19 -3.46
CA GLY A 121 10.12 -14.03 -4.34
C GLY A 121 11.62 -13.96 -4.06
N ASP A 122 12.27 -15.10 -4.16
CA ASP A 122 13.69 -15.29 -3.81
C ASP A 122 14.65 -14.70 -4.86
N THR A 123 14.18 -14.47 -6.08
CA THR A 123 14.96 -13.85 -7.16
C THR A 123 14.51 -12.41 -7.42
N PRO A 124 15.42 -11.41 -7.48
CA PRO A 124 15.04 -10.05 -7.81
C PRO A 124 14.36 -9.91 -9.18
N TYR A 125 13.38 -9.01 -9.29
CA TYR A 125 12.78 -8.63 -10.57
C TYR A 125 13.59 -7.47 -11.18
N THR A 126 14.10 -7.65 -12.40
CA THR A 126 14.94 -6.64 -13.05
C THR A 126 14.11 -5.56 -13.73
N ILE A 127 14.46 -4.29 -13.49
CA ILE A 127 13.84 -3.14 -14.16
C ILE A 127 14.73 -2.74 -15.35
N PRO A 128 14.22 -2.80 -16.59
CA PRO A 128 14.98 -2.38 -17.76
C PRO A 128 15.43 -0.91 -17.67
N GLY A 129 16.60 -0.62 -18.25
CA GLY A 129 17.24 0.70 -18.21
C GLY A 129 18.65 0.61 -17.64
N THR A 130 18.90 1.21 -16.47
CA THR A 130 20.25 1.31 -15.86
C THR A 130 20.63 0.18 -14.91
N GLY A 131 19.85 -0.90 -14.86
CA GLY A 131 20.13 -2.07 -14.01
C GLY A 131 19.53 -2.01 -12.62
N ASN A 132 18.52 -1.16 -12.39
CA ASN A 132 17.74 -1.18 -11.15
C ASN A 132 16.97 -2.51 -11.02
N GLN A 133 16.72 -2.92 -9.78
CA GLN A 133 16.00 -4.16 -9.48
C GLN A 133 15.06 -3.95 -8.30
N ASP A 134 13.93 -4.67 -8.34
CA ASP A 134 13.11 -4.93 -7.18
C ASP A 134 13.63 -6.20 -6.50
N ASN A 135 14.27 -6.03 -5.34
CA ASN A 135 14.90 -7.12 -4.60
C ASN A 135 13.91 -7.93 -3.75
N TYR A 136 12.67 -7.47 -3.62
CA TYR A 136 11.66 -8.12 -2.79
C TYR A 136 10.32 -8.22 -3.55
N PRO A 137 10.31 -8.78 -4.77
CA PRO A 137 9.09 -8.85 -5.58
C PRO A 137 8.04 -9.68 -4.86
N LEU A 138 6.79 -9.24 -4.88
CA LEU A 138 5.70 -9.95 -4.23
C LEU A 138 5.22 -11.11 -5.09
N ILE A 139 4.94 -12.26 -4.47
CA ILE A 139 4.38 -13.45 -5.14
C ILE A 139 2.91 -13.26 -5.49
N SER A 140 2.19 -12.43 -4.72
CA SER A 140 0.78 -12.13 -4.96
C SER A 140 0.53 -10.63 -4.95
N SER A 141 -0.53 -10.22 -5.65
CA SER A 141 -0.92 -8.81 -5.74
C SER A 141 -1.09 -8.20 -4.36
N TYR A 142 -0.53 -7.01 -4.15
CA TYR A 142 -0.77 -6.24 -2.95
C TYR A 142 -2.25 -5.90 -2.82
N LYS A 143 -2.82 -6.19 -1.64
CA LYS A 143 -4.19 -5.81 -1.27
C LYS A 143 -4.14 -5.17 0.10
N GLU A 144 -4.64 -3.95 0.21
CA GLU A 144 -4.82 -3.33 1.52
C GLU A 144 -5.95 -4.03 2.25
N ILE A 145 -5.62 -4.72 3.33
CA ILE A 145 -6.61 -5.34 4.20
C ILE A 145 -7.30 -4.21 4.96
N LYS A 146 -8.54 -3.91 4.57
CA LYS A 146 -9.42 -3.02 5.34
C LYS A 146 -10.07 -3.83 6.44
N PHE A 147 -9.69 -3.54 7.68
CA PHE A 147 -10.46 -3.99 8.84
C PHE A 147 -11.67 -3.09 8.97
N GLU A 148 -12.81 -3.53 8.45
CA GLU A 148 -14.09 -2.87 8.70
C GLU A 148 -14.60 -3.30 10.07
N VAL A 149 -14.49 -2.41 11.05
CA VAL A 149 -15.14 -2.59 12.34
C VAL A 149 -16.62 -2.27 12.14
N ASN A 150 -17.47 -3.30 12.25
CA ASN A 150 -18.91 -3.10 12.27
C ASN A 150 -19.29 -2.32 13.54
N LEU A 151 -19.69 -1.06 13.37
CA LEU A 151 -20.00 -0.14 14.47
C LEU A 151 -21.16 -0.66 15.32
N ASP A 152 -22.18 -1.27 14.72
CA ASP A 152 -23.31 -1.83 15.47
C ASP A 152 -22.87 -2.97 16.39
N THR A 153 -21.97 -3.83 15.90
CA THR A 153 -21.38 -4.92 16.68
C THR A 153 -20.51 -4.36 17.79
N LEU A 154 -19.74 -3.31 17.52
CA LEU A 154 -18.92 -2.62 18.53
C LEU A 154 -19.80 -1.99 19.62
N TYR A 155 -20.86 -1.27 19.26
CA TYR A 155 -21.79 -0.67 20.21
C TYR A 155 -22.51 -1.73 21.04
N PHE A 156 -22.93 -2.83 20.41
CA PHE A 156 -23.53 -3.96 21.10
C PHE A 156 -22.57 -4.58 22.12
N MET A 157 -21.32 -4.85 21.73
CA MET A 157 -20.29 -5.37 22.63
C MET A 157 -20.02 -4.40 23.80
N LEU A 158 -19.95 -3.10 23.53
CA LEU A 158 -19.78 -2.08 24.57
C LEU A 158 -20.97 -2.07 25.54
N LEU A 159 -22.20 -2.11 25.03
CA LEU A 159 -23.41 -2.14 25.85
C LEU A 159 -23.45 -3.38 26.75
N VAL A 160 -23.18 -4.57 26.19
CA VAL A 160 -23.13 -5.83 26.95
C VAL A 160 -22.06 -5.77 28.04
N SER A 161 -20.88 -5.26 27.72
CA SER A 161 -19.79 -5.12 28.69
C SER A 161 -20.13 -4.14 29.82
N MET A 162 -20.82 -3.05 29.53
CA MET A 162 -21.26 -2.07 30.52
C MET A 162 -22.33 -2.64 31.45
N ILE A 163 -23.31 -3.38 30.92
CA ILE A 163 -24.32 -4.08 31.73
C ILE A 163 -23.65 -5.12 32.64
N ALA A 164 -22.71 -5.92 32.11
CA ALA A 164 -21.97 -6.90 32.89
C ALA A 164 -21.17 -6.25 34.03
N ALA A 165 -20.51 -5.12 33.77
CA ALA A 165 -19.78 -4.37 34.78
C ALA A 165 -20.69 -3.82 35.88
N ILE A 166 -21.86 -3.26 35.52
CA ILE A 166 -22.86 -2.78 36.49
C ILE A 166 -23.34 -3.93 37.37
N LEU A 167 -23.71 -5.08 36.77
CA LEU A 167 -24.15 -6.26 37.51
C LEU A 167 -23.06 -6.78 38.46
N PHE A 168 -21.80 -6.77 38.03
CA PHE A 168 -20.67 -7.17 38.85
C PHE A 168 -20.44 -6.24 40.05
N ILE A 169 -20.52 -4.92 39.84
CA ILE A 169 -20.41 -3.92 40.92
C ILE A 169 -21.57 -4.06 41.91
N LEU A 170 -22.81 -4.25 41.42
CA LEU A 170 -23.97 -4.48 42.28
C LEU A 170 -23.80 -5.74 43.12
N LEU A 171 -23.30 -6.83 42.53
CA LEU A 171 -23.02 -8.07 43.25
C LEU A 171 -22.01 -7.84 44.38
N ILE A 172 -20.90 -7.14 44.12
CA ILE A 172 -19.91 -6.76 45.14
C ILE A 172 -20.57 -5.94 46.25
N GLY A 173 -21.37 -4.93 45.89
CA GLY A 173 -22.09 -4.07 46.83
C GLY A 173 -23.04 -4.85 47.75
N VAL A 174 -23.79 -5.80 47.18
CA VAL A 174 -24.70 -6.69 47.94
C VAL A 174 -23.93 -7.57 48.91
N ILE A 175 -22.84 -8.21 48.46
CA ILE A 175 -21.98 -9.04 49.32
C ILE A 175 -21.42 -8.22 50.48
N TRP A 176 -20.92 -7.02 50.19
CA TRP A 176 -20.39 -6.10 51.19
C TRP A 176 -21.45 -5.68 52.22
N TYR A 177 -22.67 -5.34 51.76
CA TYR A 177 -23.79 -4.98 52.62
C TYR A 177 -24.14 -6.09 53.61
N TYR A 178 -24.32 -7.32 53.13
CA TYR A 178 -24.66 -8.46 54.00
C TYR A 178 -23.54 -8.84 54.97
N LYS A 179 -22.28 -8.72 54.56
CA LYS A 179 -21.12 -8.98 55.44
C LYS A 179 -21.03 -7.97 56.59
N ASN A 180 -21.32 -6.69 56.34
CA ASN A 180 -21.22 -5.65 57.36
C ASN A 180 -22.50 -5.50 58.21
N ARG A 181 -23.68 -5.78 57.67
CA ARG A 181 -24.94 -5.81 58.45
C ARG A 181 -24.88 -6.83 59.58
N LYS A 182 -24.22 -7.97 59.37
CA LYS A 182 -24.00 -9.00 60.41
C LYS A 182 -23.04 -8.56 61.53
N LYS A 183 -22.26 -7.48 61.35
CA LYS A 183 -21.38 -6.93 62.39
C LYS A 183 -22.06 -5.89 63.30
N LEU A 184 -23.22 -5.39 62.89
CA LEU A 184 -23.98 -4.34 63.59
C LEU A 184 -25.13 -4.89 64.44
N LYS A 185 -25.32 -6.22 64.44
CA LYS A 185 -26.19 -6.95 65.35
C LYS A 185 -25.31 -7.76 66.30
#